data_AF-A0A536PR97-F1
#
_entry.id   AF-A0A536PR97-F1
#
_cell.length_a   1.000
_cell.length_b   1.000
_cell.length_c   1.000
_cell.angle_alpha   90.00
_cell.angle_beta   90.00
_cell.angle_gamma   90.00
#
_symmetry.space_group_name_H-M   'P 1'
#
loop_
_entity.id
_entity.type
_entity.pdbx_description
1 polymer ?
#
loop_
_entity_poly.entity_id
_entity_poly.type
_entity_poly.pdbx_seq_one_letter_code
_entity_poly.pdbx_strand_id
1 'polypeptide(L)'
;MIAGEARKPMDRMGRMAQRSTDHVSADEEDGYRAQVARYPRLSSDEEAQLLATRGASRDQANQRLIEHNLYLVYEAARARKSSGVSFGDLFQEGTVGLISAVEHYQQPGPDFAATLRQAIVATMDDVVGQTAEARKNDQAFASATQLLEAAQRLLTERLGHPATPAELARLLHWEEARVNLVLGLLGEARTLHDQELLDYLENLEDIDDLDGEL
;
A
#
# COMPACT_ATOMS: atom_id res chain seq x y z
N MET A 1 9.51 -38.30 -31.97
CA MET A 1 10.76 -37.51 -31.94
C MET A 1 10.53 -36.27 -32.80
N ILE A 2 10.54 -35.01 -32.35
CA ILE A 2 11.15 -34.38 -31.17
C ILE A 2 10.36 -33.12 -30.76
N ALA A 3 10.31 -32.91 -29.44
CA ALA A 3 10.12 -31.71 -28.62
C ALA A 3 8.94 -30.76 -28.86
N GLY A 4 7.97 -30.85 -27.95
CA GLY A 4 7.17 -29.71 -27.51
C GLY A 4 8.00 -28.76 -26.66
N GLU A 5 7.87 -27.48 -26.96
CA GLU A 5 8.61 -26.38 -26.35
C GLU A 5 8.08 -26.11 -24.93
N ALA A 6 8.81 -26.59 -23.92
CA ALA A 6 8.53 -26.29 -22.52
C ALA A 6 8.78 -24.79 -22.27
N ARG A 7 7.70 -24.02 -22.04
CA ARG A 7 7.80 -22.66 -21.51
C ARG A 7 8.54 -22.70 -20.16
N LYS A 8 9.63 -21.92 -20.06
CA LYS A 8 10.48 -21.84 -18.87
C LYS A 8 9.68 -21.46 -17.61
N PRO A 9 9.97 -22.06 -16.45
CA PRO A 9 9.24 -21.84 -15.20
C PRO A 9 9.39 -20.43 -14.59
N MET A 10 10.25 -19.56 -15.14
CA MET A 10 10.52 -18.22 -14.60
C MET A 10 9.49 -17.14 -15.01
N ASP A 11 8.64 -17.39 -16.01
CA ASP A 11 7.62 -16.42 -16.47
C ASP A 11 6.34 -16.41 -15.60
N ARG A 12 6.32 -17.23 -14.52
CA ARG A 12 5.22 -17.31 -13.56
C ARG A 12 5.44 -16.42 -12.33
N MET A 13 6.70 -16.19 -11.93
CA MET A 13 7.04 -15.45 -10.70
C MET A 13 6.83 -13.93 -10.87
N GLY A 14 7.16 -13.37 -12.05
CA GLY A 14 6.89 -11.96 -12.35
C GLY A 14 5.38 -11.61 -12.42
N ARG A 15 4.53 -12.62 -12.62
CA ARG A 15 3.06 -12.49 -12.59
C ARG A 15 2.45 -12.67 -11.20
N MET A 16 3.22 -13.07 -10.19
CA MET A 16 2.75 -13.20 -8.81
C MET A 16 2.97 -11.91 -8.00
N ALA A 17 4.03 -11.15 -8.29
CA ALA A 17 4.27 -9.86 -7.63
C ALA A 17 3.40 -8.70 -8.18
N GLN A 18 2.80 -8.84 -9.36
CA GLN A 18 1.94 -7.83 -9.99
C GLN A 18 0.43 -8.09 -9.85
N ARG A 19 0.02 -9.02 -8.96
CA ARG A 19 -1.37 -9.53 -8.95
C ARG A 19 -2.18 -9.23 -7.69
N SER A 20 -1.72 -8.34 -6.80
CA SER A 20 -2.38 -8.14 -5.51
C SER A 20 -2.95 -6.74 -5.25
N THR A 21 -3.01 -5.79 -6.19
CA THR A 21 -3.46 -4.42 -5.82
C THR A 21 -4.54 -3.74 -6.68
N ASP A 22 -5.04 -4.29 -7.78
CA ASP A 22 -5.87 -3.47 -8.70
C ASP A 22 -7.31 -3.96 -8.99
N HIS A 23 -7.84 -4.91 -8.22
CA HIS A 23 -9.28 -5.16 -8.23
C HIS A 23 -9.79 -5.33 -6.80
N VAL A 24 -10.43 -4.27 -6.28
CA VAL A 24 -11.42 -4.41 -5.20
C VAL A 24 -12.37 -5.51 -5.65
N SER A 25 -12.39 -6.65 -4.93
CA SER A 25 -13.45 -7.61 -5.18
C SER A 25 -14.76 -6.87 -4.89
N ALA A 26 -15.75 -6.95 -5.78
CA ALA A 26 -17.04 -6.29 -5.55
C ALA A 26 -17.62 -6.64 -4.16
N ASP A 27 -17.26 -7.83 -3.67
CA ASP A 27 -17.57 -8.36 -2.34
C ASP A 27 -17.05 -7.49 -1.18
N GLU A 28 -15.88 -6.86 -1.31
CA GLU A 28 -15.31 -6.00 -0.25
C GLU A 28 -16.09 -4.69 -0.09
N GLU A 29 -16.36 -3.98 -1.19
CA GLU A 29 -17.14 -2.74 -1.14
C GLU A 29 -18.56 -2.98 -0.65
N ASP A 30 -19.15 -4.11 -1.05
CA ASP A 30 -20.46 -4.56 -0.58
C ASP A 30 -20.46 -4.80 0.94
N GLY A 31 -19.36 -5.34 1.48
CA GLY A 31 -19.13 -5.47 2.92
C GLY A 31 -19.13 -4.13 3.64
N TYR A 32 -18.33 -3.16 3.17
CA TYR A 32 -18.28 -1.82 3.77
C TYR A 32 -19.61 -1.07 3.63
N ARG A 33 -20.30 -1.20 2.48
CA ARG A 33 -21.63 -0.62 2.28
C ARG A 33 -22.63 -1.19 3.28
N ALA A 34 -22.63 -2.51 3.48
CA ALA A 34 -23.50 -3.18 4.44
C ALA A 34 -23.17 -2.76 5.89
N GLN A 35 -21.90 -2.57 6.22
CA GLN A 35 -21.48 -2.06 7.53
C GLN A 35 -22.00 -0.65 7.78
N VAL A 36 -21.82 0.27 6.84
CA VAL A 36 -22.30 1.66 6.95
C VAL A 36 -23.83 1.70 7.04
N ALA A 37 -24.53 0.83 6.31
CA ALA A 37 -25.99 0.77 6.34
C ALA A 37 -26.58 0.39 7.72
N ARG A 38 -25.77 -0.16 8.64
CA ARG A 38 -26.19 -0.45 10.03
C ARG A 38 -26.43 0.81 10.86
N TYR A 39 -25.85 1.94 10.44
CA TYR A 39 -25.91 3.21 11.16
C TYR A 39 -26.55 4.29 10.27
N PRO A 40 -27.89 4.41 10.26
CA PRO A 40 -28.59 5.42 9.46
C PRO A 40 -28.23 6.84 9.89
N ARG A 41 -28.39 7.83 9.00
CA ARG A 41 -28.06 9.22 9.32
C ARG A 41 -28.85 9.74 10.53
N LEU A 42 -28.19 10.48 11.41
CA LEU A 42 -28.82 11.18 12.52
C LEU A 42 -29.73 12.30 11.99
N SER A 43 -30.83 12.54 12.69
CA SER A 43 -31.57 13.79 12.51
C SER A 43 -30.79 14.98 13.06
N SER A 44 -31.10 16.19 12.59
CA SER A 44 -30.44 17.42 13.07
C SER A 44 -30.59 17.61 14.59
N ASP A 45 -31.73 17.22 15.16
CA ASP A 45 -31.97 17.30 16.60
C ASP A 45 -31.12 16.30 17.39
N GLU A 46 -30.99 15.06 16.92
CA GLU A 46 -30.13 14.05 17.54
C GLU A 46 -28.65 14.45 17.47
N GLU A 47 -28.20 14.96 16.33
CA GLU A 47 -26.84 15.46 16.15
C GLU A 47 -26.56 16.61 17.13
N ALA A 48 -27.46 17.59 17.23
CA ALA A 48 -27.32 18.69 18.17
C ALA A 48 -27.24 18.22 19.64
N GLN A 49 -28.06 17.22 20.02
CA GLN A 49 -28.02 16.64 21.37
C GLN A 49 -26.68 15.94 21.66
N LEU A 50 -26.17 15.14 20.72
CA LEU A 50 -24.88 14.46 20.87
C LEU A 50 -23.72 15.47 20.92
N LEU A 51 -23.74 16.50 20.08
CA LEU A 51 -22.75 17.58 20.08
C LEU A 51 -22.81 18.45 21.35
N ALA A 52 -23.97 18.55 22.01
CA ALA A 52 -24.12 19.25 23.29
C ALA A 52 -23.68 18.42 24.50
N THR A 53 -23.46 17.10 24.35
CA THR A 53 -23.10 16.21 25.45
C THR A 53 -21.69 16.53 25.98
N ARG A 54 -21.52 16.51 27.30
CA ARG A 54 -20.28 16.85 28.02
C ARG A 54 -20.04 15.88 29.18
N GLY A 55 -18.83 15.90 29.76
CA GLY A 55 -18.48 15.09 30.91
C GLY A 55 -18.37 13.60 30.59
N ALA A 56 -18.72 12.74 31.55
CA ALA A 56 -18.53 11.28 31.45
C ALA A 56 -19.25 10.60 30.27
N SER A 57 -20.28 11.23 29.70
CA SER A 57 -21.01 10.71 28.54
C SER A 57 -20.44 11.17 27.19
N ARG A 58 -19.38 11.99 27.18
CA ARG A 58 -18.81 12.55 25.93
C ARG A 58 -18.29 11.45 25.00
N ASP A 59 -17.61 10.44 25.54
CA ASP A 59 -17.04 9.37 24.73
C ASP A 59 -18.11 8.54 24.04
N GLN A 60 -19.22 8.25 24.73
CA GLN A 60 -20.38 7.56 24.15
C GLN A 60 -21.05 8.41 23.06
N ALA A 61 -21.14 9.72 23.26
CA ALA A 61 -21.67 10.63 22.25
C ALA A 61 -20.76 10.69 21.01
N ASN A 62 -19.44 10.73 21.20
CA ASN A 62 -18.47 10.67 20.11
C ASN A 62 -18.59 9.37 19.33
N GLN A 63 -18.68 8.24 20.02
CA GLN A 63 -18.83 6.94 19.36
C GLN A 63 -20.07 6.91 18.45
N ARG A 64 -21.22 7.41 18.94
CA ARG A 64 -22.43 7.52 18.11
C ARG A 64 -22.24 8.47 16.94
N LEU A 65 -21.61 9.63 17.14
CA LEU A 65 -21.30 10.56 16.05
C LEU A 65 -20.41 9.91 14.99
N ILE A 66 -19.39 9.14 15.39
CA ILE A 66 -18.51 8.41 14.47
C ILE A 66 -19.30 7.36 13.68
N GLU A 67 -20.00 6.46 14.38
CA GLU A 67 -20.76 5.35 13.75
C GLU A 67 -21.77 5.84 12.71
N HIS A 68 -22.54 6.88 13.04
CA HIS A 68 -23.57 7.44 12.17
C HIS A 68 -23.02 8.33 11.04
N ASN A 69 -21.71 8.64 11.04
CA ASN A 69 -21.05 9.41 9.99
C ASN A 69 -20.08 8.58 9.13
N LEU A 70 -19.98 7.26 9.33
CA LEU A 70 -19.15 6.36 8.51
C LEU A 70 -19.51 6.39 7.01
N TYR A 71 -20.73 6.81 6.66
CA TYR A 71 -21.11 6.97 5.26
C TYR A 71 -20.29 8.04 4.53
N LEU A 72 -19.81 9.07 5.24
CA LEU A 72 -18.93 10.09 4.68
C LEU A 72 -17.59 9.49 4.25
N VAL A 73 -17.06 8.58 5.08
CA VAL A 73 -15.83 7.82 4.80
C VAL A 73 -16.04 6.94 3.56
N TYR A 74 -17.13 6.19 3.51
CA TYR A 74 -17.47 5.36 2.35
C TYR A 74 -17.61 6.18 1.05
N GLU A 75 -18.33 7.31 1.08
CA GLU A 75 -18.48 8.22 -0.06
C GLU A 75 -17.10 8.74 -0.54
N ALA A 76 -16.25 9.15 0.39
CA ALA A 76 -14.91 9.68 0.09
C ALA A 76 -13.94 8.61 -0.43
N ALA A 77 -13.98 7.39 0.12
CA ALA A 77 -13.19 6.25 -0.34
C ALA A 77 -13.61 5.83 -1.76
N ARG A 78 -14.92 5.79 -2.03
CA ARG A 78 -15.47 5.44 -3.35
C ARG A 78 -15.04 6.42 -4.44
N ALA A 79 -14.89 7.70 -4.10
CA ALA A 79 -14.37 8.72 -5.01
C ALA A 79 -12.87 8.54 -5.33
N ARG A 80 -12.13 7.76 -4.54
CA ARG A 80 -10.67 7.56 -4.63
C ARG A 80 -10.25 6.16 -5.06
N LYS A 81 -11.17 5.33 -5.55
CA LYS A 81 -10.86 3.94 -5.95
C LYS A 81 -9.72 3.79 -6.95
N SER A 82 -9.54 4.75 -7.85
CA SER A 82 -8.50 4.72 -8.89
C SER A 82 -7.18 5.36 -8.45
N SER A 83 -7.00 5.62 -7.15
CA SER A 83 -5.79 6.22 -6.60
C SER A 83 -4.61 5.25 -6.46
N GLY A 84 -4.88 3.94 -6.54
CA GLY A 84 -3.87 2.91 -6.28
C GLY A 84 -3.70 2.55 -4.79
N VAL A 85 -4.47 3.18 -3.92
CA VAL A 85 -4.63 2.77 -2.52
C VAL A 85 -5.82 1.82 -2.43
N SER A 86 -5.71 0.77 -1.62
CA SER A 86 -6.80 -0.19 -1.46
C SER A 86 -8.04 0.48 -0.84
N PHE A 87 -9.24 -0.02 -1.14
CA PHE A 87 -10.46 0.54 -0.55
C PHE A 87 -10.46 0.43 0.98
N GLY A 88 -9.94 -0.68 1.51
CA GLY A 88 -9.81 -0.90 2.95
C GLY A 88 -8.91 0.14 3.61
N ASP A 89 -7.73 0.41 3.03
CA ASP A 89 -6.80 1.40 3.55
C ASP A 89 -7.40 2.82 3.48
N LEU A 90 -8.03 3.17 2.35
CA LEU A 90 -8.76 4.44 2.24
C LEU A 90 -9.83 4.56 3.33
N PHE A 91 -10.62 3.52 3.54
CA PHE A 91 -11.68 3.52 4.55
C PHE A 91 -11.10 3.66 5.97
N GLN A 92 -10.00 2.97 6.28
CA GLN A 92 -9.33 3.07 7.57
C GLN A 92 -8.78 4.49 7.79
N GLU A 93 -8.04 5.05 6.83
CA GLU A 93 -7.47 6.39 6.93
C GLU A 93 -8.55 7.47 7.07
N GLY A 94 -9.62 7.40 6.28
CA GLY A 94 -10.73 8.32 6.47
C GLY A 94 -11.46 8.13 7.80
N THR A 95 -11.49 6.91 8.36
CA THR A 95 -12.03 6.66 9.70
C THR A 95 -11.17 7.33 10.77
N VAL A 96 -9.84 7.32 10.62
CA VAL A 96 -8.92 8.08 11.50
C VAL A 96 -9.22 9.58 11.41
N GLY A 97 -9.38 10.12 10.20
CA GLY A 97 -9.76 11.52 9.98
C GLY A 97 -11.11 11.88 10.62
N LEU A 98 -12.10 10.99 10.50
CA LEU A 98 -13.42 11.14 11.11
C LEU A 98 -13.34 11.17 12.64
N ILE A 99 -12.67 10.20 13.27
CA ILE A 99 -12.51 10.10 14.73
C ILE A 99 -11.86 11.38 15.25
N SER A 100 -10.73 11.78 14.65
CA SER A 100 -10.00 12.98 15.04
C SER A 100 -10.87 14.24 14.95
N ALA A 101 -11.65 14.38 13.87
CA ALA A 101 -12.57 15.52 13.71
C ALA A 101 -13.69 15.53 14.77
N VAL A 102 -14.28 14.38 15.08
CA VAL A 102 -15.35 14.28 16.10
C VAL A 102 -14.83 14.62 17.50
N GLU A 103 -13.65 14.11 17.85
CA GLU A 103 -13.02 14.34 19.16
C GLU A 103 -12.73 15.81 19.41
N HIS A 104 -12.21 16.50 18.39
CA HIS A 104 -11.74 17.89 18.49
C HIS A 104 -12.77 18.94 18.09
N TYR A 105 -13.97 18.54 17.64
CA TYR A 105 -15.01 19.48 17.25
C TYR A 105 -15.52 20.31 18.44
N GLN A 106 -15.59 21.63 18.26
CA GLN A 106 -16.05 22.59 19.27
C GLN A 106 -17.12 23.53 18.71
N GLN A 107 -18.06 23.91 19.59
CA GLN A 107 -19.09 24.93 19.31
C GLN A 107 -18.76 26.22 20.07
N PRO A 108 -18.88 27.41 19.46
CA PRO A 108 -19.25 27.66 18.07
C PRO A 108 -18.11 27.33 17.10
N GLY A 109 -18.43 26.67 15.98
CA GLY A 109 -17.47 26.30 14.95
C GLY A 109 -18.09 26.30 13.55
N PRO A 110 -17.30 25.97 12.50
CA PRO A 110 -17.85 25.72 11.18
C PRO A 110 -18.85 24.56 11.21
N ASP A 111 -19.60 24.41 10.11
CA ASP A 111 -20.55 23.31 9.93
C ASP A 111 -19.90 21.96 10.25
N PHE A 112 -20.61 21.15 11.06
CA PHE A 112 -20.06 19.89 11.58
C PHE A 112 -19.75 18.93 10.42
N ALA A 113 -20.71 18.71 9.52
CA ALA A 113 -20.53 17.82 8.38
C ALA A 113 -19.40 18.29 7.45
N ALA A 114 -19.27 19.60 7.23
CA ALA A 114 -18.15 20.17 6.47
C ALA A 114 -16.79 19.86 7.13
N THR A 115 -16.70 20.01 8.45
CA THR A 115 -15.49 19.71 9.23
C THR A 115 -15.09 18.24 9.11
N LEU A 116 -16.07 17.32 9.25
CA LEU A 116 -15.83 15.90 9.09
C LEU A 116 -15.32 15.56 7.69
N ARG A 117 -15.99 16.07 6.65
CA ARG A 117 -15.58 15.83 5.25
C ARG A 117 -14.17 16.32 4.98
N GLN A 118 -13.81 17.49 5.49
CA GLN A 118 -12.47 18.04 5.31
C GLN A 118 -11.39 17.14 5.94
N ALA A 119 -11.60 16.66 7.17
CA ALA A 119 -10.64 15.80 7.85
C ALA A 119 -10.51 14.41 7.20
N ILE A 120 -11.64 13.81 6.80
CA ILE A 120 -11.68 12.53 6.06
C ILE A 120 -10.90 12.66 4.75
N VAL A 121 -11.16 13.72 3.98
CA VAL A 121 -10.49 13.95 2.70
C VAL A 121 -8.99 14.20 2.89
N ALA A 122 -8.60 15.00 3.88
CA ALA A 122 -7.21 15.33 4.12
C ALA A 122 -6.35 14.11 4.45
N THR A 123 -6.84 13.22 5.32
CA THR A 123 -6.15 11.98 5.70
C THR A 123 -6.05 11.01 4.52
N MET A 124 -7.13 10.83 3.77
CA MET A 124 -7.11 9.99 2.55
C MET A 124 -6.19 10.55 1.46
N ASP A 125 -6.17 11.86 1.24
CA ASP A 125 -5.32 12.46 0.20
C ASP A 125 -3.83 12.38 0.57
N ASP A 126 -3.50 12.40 1.86
CA ASP A 126 -2.13 12.18 2.35
C ASP A 126 -1.63 10.77 2.02
N VAL A 127 -2.38 9.71 2.36
CA VAL A 127 -1.98 8.32 2.03
C VAL A 127 -1.93 8.08 0.53
N VAL A 128 -2.82 8.70 -0.25
CA VAL A 128 -2.79 8.65 -1.72
C VAL A 128 -1.53 9.30 -2.27
N GLY A 129 -1.14 10.47 -1.74
CA GLY A 129 0.10 11.15 -2.11
C GLY A 129 1.33 10.31 -1.79
N GLN A 130 1.39 9.75 -0.58
CA GLN A 130 2.49 8.88 -0.15
C GLN A 130 2.63 7.63 -1.04
N THR A 131 1.50 6.98 -1.35
CA THR A 131 1.47 5.79 -2.22
C THR A 131 1.91 6.13 -3.64
N ALA A 132 1.48 7.28 -4.18
CA ALA A 132 1.88 7.72 -5.50
C ALA A 132 3.40 8.01 -5.58
N GLU A 133 3.97 8.66 -4.56
CA GLU A 133 5.41 8.94 -4.54
C GLU A 133 6.24 7.66 -4.32
N ALA A 134 5.77 6.74 -3.48
CA ALA A 134 6.41 5.42 -3.32
C ALA A 134 6.48 4.66 -4.65
N ARG A 135 5.37 4.57 -5.38
CA ARG A 135 5.33 3.93 -6.71
C ARG A 135 6.28 4.57 -7.72
N LYS A 136 6.36 5.90 -7.72
CA LYS A 136 7.28 6.64 -8.58
C LYS A 136 8.74 6.36 -8.23
N ASN A 137 9.07 6.25 -6.94
CA ASN A 137 10.39 5.87 -6.47
C ASN A 137 10.73 4.43 -6.89
N ASP A 138 9.80 3.49 -6.73
CA ASP A 138 9.96 2.10 -7.17
C ASP A 138 10.23 2.03 -8.68
N GLN A 139 9.46 2.77 -9.48
CA GLN A 139 9.66 2.81 -10.93
C GLN A 139 11.03 3.41 -11.30
N ALA A 140 11.44 4.49 -10.62
CA ALA A 140 12.75 5.10 -10.84
C ALA A 140 13.89 4.16 -10.47
N PHE A 141 13.74 3.41 -9.36
CA PHE A 141 14.69 2.41 -8.92
C PHE A 141 14.78 1.21 -9.87
N ALA A 142 13.64 0.68 -10.32
CA ALA A 142 13.59 -0.39 -11.31
C ALA A 142 14.25 0.02 -12.64
N SER A 143 13.99 1.24 -13.11
CA SER A 143 14.61 1.79 -14.32
C SER A 143 16.12 1.96 -14.16
N ALA A 144 16.56 2.46 -13.00
CA ALA A 144 17.99 2.61 -12.70
C ALA A 144 18.71 1.25 -12.66
N THR A 145 18.10 0.24 -12.04
CA THR A 145 18.61 -1.13 -11.99
C THR A 145 18.78 -1.72 -13.39
N GLN A 146 17.76 -1.60 -14.25
CA GLN A 146 17.83 -2.09 -15.62
C GLN A 146 18.98 -1.47 -16.43
N LEU A 147 19.15 -0.15 -16.31
CA LEU A 147 20.27 0.56 -16.96
C LEU A 147 21.62 0.09 -16.42
N LEU A 148 21.72 -0.10 -15.11
CA LEU A 148 22.93 -0.55 -14.45
C LEU A 148 23.34 -1.96 -14.89
N GLU A 149 22.38 -2.89 -14.92
CA GLU A 149 22.62 -4.26 -15.38
C GLU A 149 23.02 -4.30 -16.87
N ALA A 150 22.38 -3.50 -17.72
CA ALA A 150 22.75 -3.40 -19.13
C ALA A 150 24.18 -2.84 -19.30
N ALA A 151 24.53 -1.80 -18.55
CA ALA A 151 25.87 -1.22 -18.53
C ALA A 151 26.94 -2.21 -18.03
N GLN A 152 26.64 -2.96 -16.97
CA GLN A 152 27.52 -4.01 -16.45
C GLN A 152 27.80 -5.07 -17.50
N ARG A 153 26.77 -5.59 -18.18
CA ARG A 153 26.92 -6.59 -19.24
C ARG A 153 27.80 -6.06 -20.37
N LEU A 154 27.49 -4.87 -20.87
CA LEU A 154 28.22 -4.24 -21.98
C LEU A 154 29.70 -4.01 -21.64
N LEU A 155 30.01 -3.50 -20.46
CA LEU A 155 31.39 -3.24 -20.05
C LEU A 155 32.14 -4.55 -19.77
N THR A 156 31.49 -5.53 -19.13
CA THR A 156 32.11 -6.83 -18.86
C THR A 156 32.47 -7.55 -20.15
N GLU A 157 31.59 -7.53 -21.15
CA GLU A 157 31.85 -8.09 -22.48
C GLU A 157 33.03 -7.39 -23.19
N ARG A 158 33.16 -6.07 -23.01
CA ARG A 158 34.22 -5.28 -23.68
C ARG A 158 35.57 -5.33 -22.97
N LEU A 159 35.58 -5.38 -21.65
CA LEU A 159 36.79 -5.28 -20.81
C LEU A 159 37.33 -6.66 -20.39
N GLY A 160 36.49 -7.70 -20.43
CA GLY A 160 36.86 -9.05 -20.00
C GLY A 160 36.92 -9.24 -18.48
N HIS A 161 36.50 -8.25 -17.70
CA HIS A 161 36.37 -8.31 -16.25
C HIS A 161 35.09 -7.61 -15.78
N PRO A 162 34.59 -7.89 -14.56
CA PRO A 162 33.45 -7.17 -14.00
C PRO A 162 33.68 -5.66 -13.98
N ALA A 163 32.66 -4.89 -14.39
CA ALA A 163 32.74 -3.44 -14.42
C ALA A 163 32.79 -2.86 -13.00
N THR A 164 33.72 -1.92 -12.78
CA THR A 164 33.82 -1.19 -11.51
C THR A 164 32.73 -0.10 -11.40
N PRO A 165 32.35 0.32 -10.18
CA PRO A 165 31.40 1.43 -10.00
C PRO A 165 31.80 2.71 -10.74
N ALA A 166 33.09 3.06 -10.74
CA ALA A 166 33.61 4.22 -11.47
C ALA A 166 33.49 4.09 -13.00
N GLU A 167 33.59 2.87 -13.56
CA GLU A 167 33.37 2.63 -15.00
C GLU A 167 31.89 2.73 -15.38
N LEU A 168 31.01 2.18 -14.53
CA LEU A 168 29.57 2.27 -14.70
C LEU A 168 29.09 3.72 -14.61
N ALA A 169 29.60 4.48 -13.63
CA ALA A 169 29.30 5.90 -13.46
C ALA A 169 29.66 6.71 -14.71
N ARG A 170 30.86 6.48 -15.26
CA ARG A 170 31.31 7.14 -16.50
C ARG A 170 30.44 6.78 -17.70
N LEU A 171 30.05 5.52 -17.86
CA LEU A 171 29.23 5.06 -18.98
C LEU A 171 27.79 5.58 -18.91
N LEU A 172 27.20 5.57 -17.71
CA LEU A 172 25.81 5.99 -17.47
C LEU A 172 25.66 7.51 -17.30
N HIS A 173 26.78 8.25 -17.25
CA HIS A 173 26.83 9.66 -16.88
C HIS A 173 26.17 9.95 -15.53
N TRP A 174 26.40 9.07 -14.57
CA TRP A 174 25.92 9.19 -13.19
C TRP A 174 27.06 9.56 -12.25
N GLU A 175 26.72 10.12 -11.09
CA GLU A 175 27.67 10.17 -9.98
C GLU A 175 27.94 8.77 -9.45
N GLU A 176 29.19 8.51 -9.06
CA GLU A 176 29.57 7.21 -8.49
C GLU A 176 28.80 6.89 -7.20
N ALA A 177 28.43 7.91 -6.42
CA ALA A 177 27.56 7.76 -5.25
C ALA A 177 26.20 7.14 -5.61
N ARG A 178 25.61 7.56 -6.73
CA ARG A 178 24.33 7.00 -7.22
C ARG A 178 24.49 5.55 -7.65
N VAL A 179 25.58 5.21 -8.33
CA VAL A 179 25.88 3.82 -8.72
C VAL A 179 26.01 2.94 -7.49
N ASN A 180 26.79 3.38 -6.50
CA ASN A 180 26.99 2.63 -5.25
C ASN A 180 25.68 2.47 -4.47
N LEU A 181 24.84 3.51 -4.41
CA LEU A 181 23.52 3.42 -3.77
C LEU A 181 22.65 2.33 -4.43
N VAL A 182 22.52 2.36 -5.77
CA VAL A 182 21.69 1.37 -6.48
C VAL A 182 22.26 -0.05 -6.34
N LEU A 183 23.59 -0.21 -6.40
CA LEU A 183 24.25 -1.50 -6.15
C LEU A 183 24.01 -2.01 -4.73
N GLY A 184 24.10 -1.13 -3.72
CA GLY A 184 23.85 -1.47 -2.32
C GLY A 184 22.42 -1.97 -2.11
N LEU A 185 21.44 -1.20 -2.59
CA LEU A 185 20.02 -1.58 -2.51
C LEU A 185 19.72 -2.90 -3.24
N LEU A 186 20.36 -3.16 -4.39
CA LEU A 186 20.24 -4.45 -5.09
C LEU A 186 20.86 -5.60 -4.31
N GLY A 187 21.98 -5.36 -3.63
CA GLY A 187 22.61 -6.33 -2.75
C GLY A 187 21.70 -6.71 -1.59
N GLU A 188 21.16 -5.72 -0.88
CA GLU A 188 20.22 -5.90 0.22
C GLU A 188 18.96 -6.67 -0.22
N ALA A 189 18.37 -6.27 -1.35
CA ALA A 189 17.18 -6.94 -1.89
C ALA A 189 17.44 -8.43 -2.22
N ARG A 190 18.62 -8.75 -2.76
CA ARG A 190 19.01 -10.15 -3.02
C ARG A 190 19.19 -10.94 -1.73
N THR A 191 19.83 -10.35 -0.71
CA THR A 191 20.03 -11.03 0.57
C THR A 191 18.72 -11.35 1.27
N LEU A 192 17.75 -10.42 1.24
CA LEU A 192 16.42 -10.63 1.80
C LEU A 192 15.69 -11.78 1.08
N HIS A 193 15.74 -11.79 -0.26
CA HIS A 193 15.09 -12.84 -1.05
C HIS A 193 15.73 -14.22 -0.83
N ASP A 194 17.05 -14.29 -0.71
CA ASP A 194 17.75 -15.54 -0.43
C ASP A 194 17.38 -16.08 0.97
N GLN A 195 17.16 -15.21 1.96
CA GLN A 195 16.66 -15.60 3.29
C GLN A 195 15.23 -16.15 3.22
N GLU A 196 14.32 -15.46 2.53
CA GLU A 196 12.94 -15.92 2.36
C GLU A 196 12.85 -17.28 1.66
N LEU A 197 13.73 -17.53 0.68
CA LEU A 197 13.82 -18.83 0.01
C LEU A 197 14.33 -19.93 0.94
N LEU A 198 15.32 -19.63 1.79
CA LEU A 198 15.83 -20.58 2.78
C LEU A 198 14.74 -20.92 3.81
N ASP A 199 14.05 -19.92 4.36
CA ASP A 199 12.92 -20.13 5.28
C ASP A 199 11.82 -20.97 4.62
N TYR A 200 11.51 -20.74 3.34
CA TYR A 200 10.54 -21.56 2.60
C TYR A 200 10.99 -23.01 2.43
N LEU A 201 12.28 -23.24 2.15
CA LEU A 201 12.84 -24.59 1.99
C LEU A 201 12.93 -25.34 3.32
N GLU A 202 13.33 -24.68 4.41
CA GLU A 202 13.32 -25.26 5.77
C GLU A 202 11.90 -25.68 6.17
N ASN A 203 10.91 -24.82 5.93
CA ASN A 203 9.49 -25.15 6.17
C ASN A 203 8.95 -26.26 5.24
N LEU A 204 9.62 -26.56 4.11
CA LEU A 204 9.24 -27.64 3.20
C LEU A 204 9.85 -28.98 3.62
N GLU A 205 11.07 -28.98 4.19
CA GLU A 205 11.72 -30.18 4.74
C GLU A 205 10.95 -30.77 5.93
N ASP A 206 10.23 -29.93 6.69
CA ASP A 206 9.33 -30.37 7.77
C ASP A 206 8.04 -31.08 7.29
N ILE A 207 7.74 -31.09 5.99
CA ILE A 207 6.52 -31.71 5.42
C ILE A 207 6.76 -33.16 4.99
N ASP A 208 7.99 -33.55 4.65
CA ASP A 208 8.32 -34.92 4.21
C ASP A 208 8.35 -35.95 5.36
N ASP A 209 8.28 -35.51 6.62
CA ASP A 209 8.18 -36.39 7.81
C ASP A 209 6.76 -36.93 8.07
N LEU A 210 5.76 -36.60 7.22
CA LEU A 210 4.36 -37.03 7.40
C LEU A 210 3.94 -38.24 6.54
N ASP A 211 4.79 -38.73 5.62
CA ASP A 211 4.49 -39.90 4.77
C ASP A 211 5.02 -41.24 5.35
N GLY A 212 5.29 -41.28 6.67
CA GLY A 212 5.87 -42.43 7.39
C GLY A 212 4.90 -43.32 8.16
N GLU A 213 3.57 -43.14 8.09
CA GLU A 213 2.60 -44.04 8.72
C GLU A 213 1.44 -44.40 7.76
N LEU A 214 1.62 -45.49 7.00
CA LEU A 214 0.52 -46.31 6.45
C LEU A 214 0.84 -47.80 6.59
#